data_AF-A0A060BXD8-F1
#
_entry.id   AF-A0A060BXD8-F1
#
_cell.length_a   1.000
_cell.length_b   1.000
_cell.length_c   1.000
_cell.angle_alpha   90.00
_cell.angle_beta   90.00
_cell.angle_gamma   90.00
#
_symmetry.space_group_name_H-M   'P 1'
#
loop_
_entity.id
_entity.type
_entity.pdbx_description
1 polymer ?
#
loop_
_entity_poly.entity_id
_entity_poly.type
_entity_poly.pdbx_seq_one_letter_code
_entity_poly.pdbx_strand_id
1 'polypeptide(L)'
;MTRLLHDNITEGTGTAAYTGCAGQAGKTGTTDEYTDAWFAGYQPNLATAVWVGYPESNEISMTSVHGRTVFGGTFPAEIWHA
;
A
#
# COMPACT_ATOMS: atom_id res chain seq x y z
N MET A 1 -4.16 -12.39 -13.70
CA MET A 1 -4.18 -11.24 -12.78
C MET A 1 -3.14 -11.38 -11.65
N THR A 2 -3.10 -12.51 -10.93
CA THR A 2 -2.15 -12.74 -9.81
C THR A 2 -0.69 -12.46 -10.17
N ARG A 3 -0.20 -12.88 -11.35
CA ARG A 3 1.17 -12.60 -11.78
C ARG A 3 1.49 -11.09 -11.81
N LEU A 4 0.63 -10.27 -12.38
CA LEU A 4 0.86 -8.81 -12.45
C LEU A 4 0.88 -8.16 -11.06
N LEU A 5 0.04 -8.67 -10.15
CA LEU A 5 0.01 -8.19 -8.77
C LEU A 5 1.18 -8.73 -7.93
N HIS A 6 1.71 -9.89 -8.29
CA HIS A 6 2.96 -10.42 -7.73
C HIS A 6 4.13 -9.54 -8.19
N ASP A 7 4.23 -9.25 -9.49
CA ASP A 7 5.27 -8.39 -10.04
C ASP A 7 5.22 -6.98 -9.40
N ASN A 8 4.03 -6.43 -9.11
CA ASN A 8 3.92 -5.15 -8.42
C ASN A 8 4.51 -5.18 -6.99
N ILE A 9 4.45 -6.31 -6.28
CA ILE A 9 5.03 -6.42 -4.94
C ILE A 9 6.49 -6.85 -4.96
N THR A 10 7.00 -7.48 -6.03
CA THR A 10 8.42 -7.86 -6.11
C THR A 10 9.29 -6.79 -6.75
N GLU A 11 8.74 -6.04 -7.72
CA GLU A 11 9.51 -5.12 -8.57
C GLU A 11 8.81 -3.76 -8.79
N GLY A 12 7.55 -3.63 -8.37
CA GLY A 12 6.75 -2.43 -8.60
C GLY A 12 6.65 -1.51 -7.39
N THR A 13 5.50 -0.85 -7.27
CA THR A 13 5.24 0.14 -6.21
C THR A 13 4.93 -0.48 -4.85
N GLY A 14 4.67 -1.80 -4.80
CA GLY A 14 4.30 -2.52 -3.59
C GLY A 14 5.44 -3.24 -2.89
N THR A 15 6.70 -2.94 -3.24
CA THR A 15 7.89 -3.65 -2.76
C THR A 15 8.05 -3.65 -1.25
N ALA A 16 7.63 -2.57 -0.58
CA ALA A 16 7.61 -2.50 0.89
C ALA A 16 6.65 -3.51 1.56
N ALA A 17 5.71 -4.11 0.81
CA ALA A 17 4.80 -5.11 1.33
C ALA A 17 5.31 -6.56 1.15
N TYR A 18 6.42 -6.81 0.44
CA TYR A 18 6.88 -8.16 0.11
C TYR A 18 7.40 -8.91 1.34
N THR A 19 6.78 -10.05 1.68
CA THR A 19 7.16 -10.87 2.84
C THR A 19 7.95 -12.12 2.46
N GLY A 20 8.18 -12.37 1.17
CA GLY A 20 8.75 -13.63 0.68
C GLY A 20 7.76 -14.81 0.64
N CYS A 21 6.49 -14.60 1.01
CA CYS A 21 5.47 -15.65 0.98
C CYS A 21 5.14 -16.08 -0.46
N ALA A 22 5.11 -17.39 -0.69
CA ALA A 22 4.71 -17.94 -1.99
C ALA A 22 3.23 -17.64 -2.28
N GLY A 23 2.96 -17.12 -3.48
CA GLY A 23 1.59 -16.75 -3.90
C GLY A 23 1.10 -15.42 -3.34
N GLN A 24 1.97 -14.63 -2.70
CA GLN A 24 1.67 -13.27 -2.29
C GLN A 24 1.47 -12.35 -3.51
N ALA A 25 0.50 -11.45 -3.46
CA ALA A 25 0.26 -10.46 -4.51
C ALA A 25 -0.46 -9.23 -3.93
N GLY A 26 -0.28 -8.05 -4.52
CA GLY A 26 -0.93 -6.85 -4.02
C GLY A 26 -0.77 -5.61 -4.90
N LYS A 27 -1.54 -4.58 -4.58
CA LYS A 27 -1.56 -3.31 -5.30
C LYS A 27 -1.60 -2.13 -4.34
N THR A 28 -0.83 -1.10 -4.70
CA THR A 28 -0.89 0.23 -4.10
C THR A 28 -2.02 1.06 -4.71
N GLY A 29 -2.65 1.89 -3.88
CA GLY A 29 -3.55 2.96 -4.30
C GLY A 29 -3.12 4.27 -3.65
N THR A 30 -3.22 5.38 -4.40
CA THR A 30 -3.00 6.74 -3.88
C THR A 30 -3.98 7.63 -4.62
N THR A 31 -4.72 8.47 -3.91
CA THR A 31 -5.56 9.51 -4.54
C THR A 31 -4.72 10.68 -5.02
N ASP A 32 -5.32 11.54 -5.84
CA ASP A 32 -4.73 12.83 -6.18
C ASP A 32 -4.46 13.65 -4.90
N GLU A 33 -3.46 14.54 -4.96
CA GLU A 33 -3.03 15.38 -3.83
C GLU A 33 -2.60 14.61 -2.55
N TYR A 34 -2.38 13.29 -2.65
CA TYR A 34 -1.89 12.45 -1.55
C TYR A 34 -2.80 12.47 -0.30
N THR A 35 -4.11 12.55 -0.48
CA THR A 35 -5.07 12.63 0.63
C THR A 35 -5.40 11.26 1.22
N ASP A 36 -5.32 10.21 0.40
CA ASP A 36 -5.53 8.81 0.78
C ASP A 36 -4.44 7.91 0.20
N ALA A 37 -3.98 6.96 1.01
CA ALA A 37 -3.02 5.94 0.61
C ALA A 37 -3.49 4.55 1.03
N TRP A 38 -3.37 3.59 0.12
CA TRP A 38 -3.85 2.22 0.30
C TRP A 38 -2.80 1.21 -0.11
N PHE A 39 -2.80 0.08 0.58
CA PHE A 39 -2.26 -1.18 0.06
C PHE A 39 -3.28 -2.28 0.24
N ALA A 40 -3.64 -2.96 -0.85
CA ALA A 40 -4.51 -4.13 -0.82
C ALA A 40 -3.75 -5.33 -1.35
N GLY A 41 -3.66 -6.39 -0.55
CA GLY A 41 -2.90 -7.58 -0.90
C GLY A 41 -3.46 -8.85 -0.30
N TYR A 42 -2.95 -9.98 -0.78
CA TYR A 42 -3.31 -11.28 -0.28
C TYR A 42 -2.11 -12.24 -0.29
N GLN A 43 -2.22 -13.24 0.57
CA GLN A 43 -1.49 -14.50 0.58
C GLN A 43 -2.50 -15.63 0.29
N PRO A 44 -2.08 -16.89 0.07
CA PRO A 44 -2.98 -17.96 -0.36
C PRO A 44 -4.27 -18.13 0.46
N ASN A 45 -4.23 -17.83 1.77
CA ASN A 45 -5.35 -18.05 2.69
C ASN A 45 -5.83 -16.78 3.41
N LEU A 46 -5.31 -15.60 3.07
CA LEU A 46 -5.64 -14.35 3.77
C LEU A 46 -5.57 -13.16 2.81
N ALA A 47 -6.60 -12.32 2.84
CA ALA A 47 -6.62 -11.03 2.17
C ALA A 47 -6.69 -9.92 3.22
N THR A 48 -5.96 -8.83 2.99
CA THR A 48 -5.91 -7.69 3.90
C THR A 48 -5.73 -6.40 3.11
N ALA A 49 -6.40 -5.34 3.55
CA ALA A 49 -6.24 -4.00 3.03
C ALA A 49 -5.88 -3.06 4.16
N VAL A 50 -4.94 -2.16 3.90
CA VAL A 50 -4.53 -1.09 4.82
C VAL A 50 -4.80 0.24 4.16
N TRP A 51 -5.40 1.15 4.92
CA TRP A 51 -5.59 2.54 4.55
C TRP A 51 -4.85 3.44 5.53
N VAL A 52 -4.30 4.53 5.00
CA VAL A 52 -3.79 5.64 5.77
C VAL A 52 -4.36 6.92 5.15
N GLY A 53 -4.95 7.76 5.99
CA GLY A 53 -5.55 9.04 5.62
C GLY A 53 -6.19 9.73 6.83
N TYR A 54 -6.77 10.91 6.62
CA TYR A 54 -7.46 11.67 7.65
C TYR A 54 -8.97 11.39 7.59
N PRO A 55 -9.58 10.78 8.61
CA PRO A 55 -10.98 10.34 8.54
C PRO A 55 -11.99 11.51 8.46
N GLU A 56 -11.57 12.70 8.88
CA GLU A 56 -12.43 13.89 8.94
C GLU A 56 -12.30 14.80 7.71
N SER A 57 -11.34 14.55 6.82
CA SER A 57 -11.13 15.40 5.63
C SER A 57 -10.35 14.70 4.53
N ASN A 58 -10.88 14.81 3.30
CA ASN A 58 -10.19 14.40 2.08
C ASN A 58 -9.40 15.54 1.44
N GLU A 59 -9.19 16.66 2.15
CA GLU A 59 -8.46 17.84 1.66
C GLU A 59 -7.07 17.98 2.29
N ILE A 60 -6.76 17.17 3.32
CA ILE A 60 -5.46 17.23 3.99
C ILE A 60 -4.48 16.33 3.26
N SER A 61 -3.61 16.93 2.46
CA SER A 61 -2.52 16.23 1.79
C SER A 61 -1.51 15.66 2.79
N MET A 62 -1.18 14.38 2.63
CA MET A 62 -0.17 13.69 3.44
C MET A 62 1.25 13.86 2.89
N THR A 63 1.63 15.06 2.44
CA THR A 63 2.95 15.32 1.84
C THR A 63 4.07 15.53 2.86
N SER A 64 3.74 15.73 4.14
CA SER A 64 4.71 15.97 5.22
C SER A 64 4.34 15.25 6.52
N VAL A 65 3.93 13.98 6.42
CA VAL A 65 3.68 13.13 7.60
C VAL A 65 5.01 12.53 8.06
N HIS A 66 5.47 12.91 9.25
CA HIS A 66 6.80 12.54 9.76
C HIS A 66 7.95 12.88 8.79
N GLY A 67 7.82 13.98 8.04
CA GLY A 67 8.85 14.46 7.11
C GLY A 67 8.90 13.73 5.76
N ARG A 68 7.89 12.92 5.41
CA ARG A 68 7.78 12.30 4.08
C ARG A 68 6.36 12.36 3.51
N THR A 69 6.27 12.22 2.19
CA THR A 69 4.99 12.02 1.49
C THR A 69 4.48 10.60 1.69
N VAL A 70 3.22 10.47 2.06
CA VAL A 70 2.53 9.20 2.20
C VAL A 70 1.80 8.85 0.90
N PHE A 71 2.11 7.68 0.37
CA PHE A 71 1.43 7.06 -0.76
C PHE A 71 1.37 5.54 -0.55
N GLY A 72 0.67 4.81 -1.41
CA GLY A 72 0.36 3.39 -1.17
C GLY A 72 1.57 2.49 -0.88
N GLY A 73 2.76 2.80 -1.42
CA GLY A 73 4.00 2.06 -1.18
C GLY A 73 4.75 2.42 0.11
N THR A 74 4.22 3.33 0.93
CA THR A 74 4.84 3.82 2.17
C THR A 74 4.17 3.18 3.40
N PHE A 75 3.60 3.97 4.31
CA PHE A 75 2.97 3.46 5.53
C PHE A 75 1.94 2.35 5.27
N PRO A 76 1.05 2.41 4.25
CA PRO A 76 0.11 1.31 4.04
C PRO A 76 0.78 -0.03 3.73
N ALA A 77 1.80 -0.04 2.86
CA ALA A 77 2.55 -1.25 2.52
C ALA A 77 3.42 -1.75 3.69
N GLU A 78 4.07 -0.83 4.42
CA GLU A 78 4.87 -1.14 5.62
C GLU A 78 4.01 -1.74 6.74
N ILE A 79 2.81 -1.20 6.97
CA ILE A 79 1.85 -1.73 7.96
C ILE A 79 1.31 -3.09 7.52
N TRP A 80 1.03 -3.28 6.22
CA TRP A 80 0.57 -4.57 5.72
C TRP A 80 1.64 -5.67 5.89
N HIS A 81 2.92 -5.31 5.77
CA HIS A 81 4.04 -6.24 5.93
C HIS A 81 4.26 -6.68 7.39
N ALA A 82 3.98 -5.82 8.37
CA ALA A 82 4.30 -6.00 9.79
C ALA A 82 3.64 -7.24 10.41
#